data_AF-A0A968A217-F1
#
_entry.id   AF-A0A968A217-F1
#
_cell.length_a   1.000
_cell.length_b   1.000
_cell.length_c   1.000
_cell.angle_alpha   90.00
_cell.angle_beta   90.00
_cell.angle_gamma   90.00
#
_symmetry.space_group_name_H-M   'P 1'
#
loop_
_entity.id
_entity.type
_entity.pdbx_description
1 polymer ?
#
loop_
_entity_poly.entity_id
_entity_poly.type
_entity_poly.pdbx_seq_one_letter_code
_entity_poly.pdbx_strand_id
1 'polypeptide(L)' 'DAKNDRKTNTLIIRNLMLEPDFDEIDDFLPHLVSEIREFAEFNNCQNYEIEKISPQYIQEPFAKMIK' A
#
# COMPACT_ATOMS: atom_id res chain seq x y z
N ASP A 1 -7.94 -1.08 -4.37
CA ASP A 1 -8.93 -2.05 -3.85
C ASP A 1 -8.42 -2.59 -2.53
N ALA A 2 -8.94 -2.08 -1.41
CA ALA A 2 -8.49 -2.42 -0.07
C ALA A 2 -9.58 -3.19 0.69
N LYS A 3 -9.18 -4.25 1.39
CA LYS A 3 -10.07 -5.14 2.16
C LYS A 3 -9.48 -5.40 3.53
N ASN A 4 -10.30 -5.25 4.56
CA ASN A 4 -9.98 -5.67 5.91
C ASN A 4 -10.32 -7.17 6.09
N ASP A 5 -9.32 -8.00 6.33
CA ASP A 5 -9.51 -9.35 6.86
C ASP A 5 -9.41 -9.37 8.39
N ARG A 6 -10.59 -9.37 9.03
CA ARG A 6 -10.72 -9.37 10.50
C ARG A 6 -10.28 -10.67 11.17
N LYS A 7 -10.13 -11.78 10.43
CA LYS A 7 -9.67 -13.05 11.03
C LYS A 7 -8.16 -13.04 11.27
N THR A 8 -7.43 -12.39 10.37
CA THR A 8 -5.97 -12.31 10.38
C THR A 8 -5.46 -10.95 10.82
N ASN A 9 -6.36 -9.99 11.05
CA ASN A 9 -6.06 -8.57 11.27
C ASN A 9 -5.13 -8.03 10.17
N THR A 10 -5.46 -8.34 8.92
CA THR A 10 -4.65 -7.99 7.75
C THR A 10 -5.40 -7.01 6.86
N LEU A 11 -4.73 -5.92 6.50
CA LEU A 11 -5.18 -5.05 5.43
C LEU A 11 -4.66 -5.61 4.09
N ILE A 12 -5.57 -6.10 3.25
CA ILE A 12 -5.26 -6.64 1.93
C ILE A 12 -5.49 -5.56 0.88
N ILE A 13 -4.47 -5.18 0.13
CA ILE A 13 -4.55 -4.31 -1.03
C ILE A 13 -4.34 -5.18 -2.28
N ARG A 14 -5.43 -5.49 -2.99
CA ARG A 14 -5.34 -6.39 -4.15
C ARG A 14 -4.60 -5.78 -5.33
N ASN A 15 -4.84 -4.49 -5.57
CA ASN A 15 -4.23 -3.75 -6.66
C ASN A 15 -3.86 -2.36 -6.16
N LEU A 16 -2.56 -2.07 -6.19
CA LEU A 16 -1.98 -0.75 -6.01
C LEU A 16 -1.48 -0.30 -7.39
N MET A 17 -2.20 0.61 -8.02
CA MET A 17 -1.96 1.04 -9.39
C MET A 17 -1.78 2.55 -9.45
N LEU A 18 -0.70 2.99 -10.07
CA LEU A 18 -0.49 4.37 -10.52
C LEU A 18 -0.52 4.42 -12.05
N GLU A 19 -0.78 5.61 -12.59
CA GLU A 19 -0.69 5.83 -14.02
C GLU A 19 0.76 5.59 -14.52
N PRO A 20 0.97 4.98 -15.70
CA PRO A 20 2.31 4.63 -16.18
C PRO A 20 3.28 5.82 -16.30
N ASP A 21 2.75 7.01 -16.52
CA ASP A 21 3.44 8.28 -16.73
C ASP A 21 3.48 9.17 -15.48
N PHE A 22 3.05 8.66 -14.32
CA PHE A 22 3.16 9.36 -13.05
C PHE A 22 4.63 9.46 -12.60
N ASP A 23 5.13 10.65 -12.33
CA ASP A 23 6.56 10.96 -12.11
C ASP A 23 6.91 11.50 -10.72
N GLU A 24 5.93 12.01 -9.95
CA GLU A 24 6.10 12.54 -8.59
C GLU A 24 6.23 11.44 -7.50
N ILE A 25 6.91 10.33 -7.82
CA ILE A 25 6.97 9.11 -6.99
C ILE A 25 7.62 9.35 -5.64
N ASP A 26 8.72 10.09 -5.62
CA ASP A 26 9.54 10.29 -4.43
C ASP A 26 8.79 11.10 -3.36
N ASP A 27 7.95 12.05 -3.78
CA ASP A 27 7.11 12.85 -2.89
C ASP A 27 5.80 12.13 -2.55
N PHE A 28 5.19 11.41 -3.50
CA PHE A 28 3.90 10.77 -3.32
C PHE A 28 3.94 9.50 -2.45
N LEU A 29 4.92 8.62 -2.66
CA LEU A 29 4.96 7.32 -1.98
C LEU A 29 4.99 7.40 -0.45
N PRO A 30 5.79 8.29 0.18
CA PRO A 30 5.78 8.44 1.63
C PRO A 30 4.39 8.79 2.19
N HIS A 31 3.67 9.69 1.50
CA HIS A 31 2.31 10.07 1.88
C HIS A 31 1.34 8.91 1.73
N LEU A 32 1.37 8.21 0.59
CA LEU A 32 0.54 7.02 0.37
C LEU A 32 0.77 5.94 1.45
N VAL A 33 2.02 5.70 1.83
CA VAL A 33 2.35 4.73 2.88
C VAL A 33 1.81 5.16 4.24
N SER A 34 1.87 6.45 4.58
CA SER A 34 1.27 6.98 5.81
C SER A 34 -0.23 6.71 5.84
N GLU A 35 -0.94 7.06 4.77
CA GLU A 35 -2.39 6.86 4.66
C GLU A 35 -2.77 5.37 4.74
N ILE A 36 -1.99 4.48 4.12
CA ILE A 36 -2.22 3.03 4.21
C ILE A 36 -2.05 2.53 5.66
N ARG A 37 -1.05 3.03 6.38
CA ARG A 37 -0.82 2.67 7.79
C ARG A 37 -1.97 3.17 8.67
N GLU A 38 -2.34 4.44 8.54
CA GLU A 38 -3.47 5.01 9.28
C GLU A 38 -4.78 4.27 8.97
N PHE A 39 -4.99 3.90 7.71
CA PHE A 39 -6.15 3.10 7.32
C PHE A 39 -6.13 1.69 7.91
N ALA A 40 -4.96 1.05 8.00
CA ALA A 40 -4.80 -0.25 8.66
C ALA A 40 -5.09 -0.14 10.16
N GLU A 41 -4.51 0.86 10.84
CA GLU A 41 -4.72 1.13 12.27
C GLU A 41 -6.20 1.38 12.58
N PHE A 42 -6.86 2.23 11.80
CA PHE A 42 -8.31 2.49 11.90
C PHE A 42 -9.13 1.19 11.80
N ASN A 43 -8.67 0.24 11.00
CA ASN A 43 -9.31 -1.05 10.78
C ASN A 43 -8.89 -2.14 11.79
N ASN A 44 -8.04 -1.82 12.77
CA ASN A 44 -7.38 -2.76 13.69
C ASN A 44 -6.57 -3.85 12.96
N CYS A 45 -6.01 -3.52 11.80
CA CYS A 45 -5.10 -4.39 11.08
C CYS A 45 -3.66 -4.19 11.59
N GLN A 46 -2.97 -5.29 11.87
CA GLN A 46 -1.56 -5.33 12.29
C GLN A 46 -0.63 -5.82 11.18
N ASN A 47 -1.20 -6.44 10.15
CA ASN A 47 -0.49 -7.00 9.02
C ASN A 47 -0.93 -6.32 7.72
N TYR A 48 -0.08 -6.40 6.71
CA TYR A 48 -0.32 -5.86 5.37
C TYR A 48 -0.06 -6.94 4.34
N GLU A 49 -0.93 -7.02 3.35
CA GLU A 49 -0.75 -7.87 2.18
C GLU A 49 -1.04 -7.06 0.93
N ILE A 50 -0.10 -7.05 -0.02
CA ILE A 50 -0.29 -6.38 -1.31
C ILE A 50 -0.06 -7.40 -2.41
N GLU A 51 -1.13 -7.70 -3.14
CA GLU A 51 -1.11 -8.79 -4.13
C GLU A 51 -0.49 -8.32 -5.46
N LYS A 52 -0.81 -7.11 -5.90
CA LYS A 52 -0.32 -6.55 -7.16
C LYS A 52 0.05 -5.08 -7.03
N ILE A 53 1.22 -4.75 -7.57
CA ILE A 53 1.73 -3.38 -7.68
C ILE A 53 2.03 -3.10 -9.15
N SER A 54 1.53 -1.97 -9.64
CA SER A 54 1.83 -1.44 -10.97
C SER A 54 1.92 0.09 -10.89
N PRO A 55 2.86 0.74 -11.60
CA PRO A 55 3.89 0.16 -12.45
C PRO A 55 5.01 -0.56 -11.66
N GLN A 56 5.78 -1.44 -12.30
CA GLN A 56 6.72 -2.29 -11.57
C GLN A 56 7.86 -1.51 -10.88
N TYR A 57 8.19 -0.32 -11.37
CA TYR A 57 9.25 0.52 -10.78
C TYR A 57 8.90 1.00 -9.36
N ILE A 58 7.61 1.07 -8.96
CA ILE A 58 7.23 1.46 -7.60
C ILE A 58 7.25 0.31 -6.59
N GLN A 59 7.38 -0.95 -7.04
CA GLN A 59 7.28 -2.12 -6.16
C GLN A 59 8.38 -2.13 -5.08
N GLU A 60 9.63 -1.95 -5.49
CA GLU A 60 10.80 -1.93 -4.60
C GLU A 60 10.78 -0.72 -3.64
N PRO A 61 10.59 0.53 -4.11
CA PRO A 61 10.45 1.70 -3.25
C PRO A 61 9.32 1.55 -2.23
N PHE A 62 8.13 1.12 -2.67
CA PHE A 62 6.99 0.92 -1.79
C PHE A 62 7.27 -0.16 -0.72
N ALA A 63 7.83 -1.30 -1.12
CA ALA A 63 8.13 -2.41 -0.20
C ALA A 63 9.17 -2.06 0.87
N LYS A 64 10.05 -1.07 0.62
CA LYS A 64 10.99 -0.55 1.63
C LYS A 64 10.29 0.34 2.65
N MET A 65 9.26 1.06 2.24
CA MET A 65 8.58 2.05 3.08
C MET A 65 7.46 1.45 3.93
N ILE A 66 6.73 0.44 3.42
CA ILE A 66 5.54 -0.12 4.09
C ILE A 66 5.85 -1.09 5.25
N LYS A 67 7.12 -1.47 5.43
CA LYS A 67 7.55 -2.38 6.50
C LYS A 67 7.25 -1.88 7.91
#